data_AF-A0A5A5TK11-F1
#
_entry.id   AF-A0A5A5TK11-F1
#
_cell.length_a   1.000
_cell.length_b   1.000
_cell.length_c   1.000
_cell.angle_alpha   90.00
_cell.angle_beta   90.00
_cell.angle_gamma   90.00
#
_symmetry.space_group_name_H-M   'P 1'
#
loop_
_entity.id
_entity.type
_entity.pdbx_description
1 polymer ?
#
loop_
_entity_poly.entity_id
_entity_poly.type
_entity_poly.pdbx_seq_one_letter_code
_entity_poly.pdbx_strand_id
1 'polypeptide(L)'
;MRITRTHQPLTYDVRLPDEAQADALRLLHVSRSIVNQALEILWPSLDAFGERTTGPAWKQVGQYIGSPQPHGDRQWRCESEVVGRLLRAQAERKEAFALIAPILSDGFICPKTEKRPAGKNRAALKQAIATLQKQVEDDETSFLTLQNVTEQCCNFFLQHDHFPASYEELQSVPLLKVGMLTYAGDDGREKGQAYRLHVALDAGIARFRFRYPDEQGDWHWRKMETIIVLPDCLKERLRGGALMAPTLREERGANGERFAGAGFHHRGGKRGSA
;
A
#
# COMPACT_ATOMS: atom_id res chain seq x y z
N MET A 1 30.35 -6.49 -12.30
CA MET A 1 29.02 -6.65 -12.92
C MET A 1 27.98 -6.72 -11.82
N ARG A 2 27.23 -5.64 -11.60
CA ARG A 2 26.21 -5.55 -10.54
C ARG A 2 24.91 -6.19 -11.02
N ILE A 3 24.38 -7.13 -10.24
CA ILE A 3 23.07 -7.75 -10.45
C ILE A 3 22.02 -6.80 -9.88
N THR A 4 21.42 -5.98 -10.74
CA THR A 4 20.27 -5.14 -10.42
C THR A 4 19.07 -6.05 -10.11
N ARG A 5 18.58 -6.02 -8.87
CA ARG A 5 17.33 -6.67 -8.46
C ARG A 5 16.21 -5.64 -8.42
N THR A 6 15.49 -5.49 -9.52
CA THR A 6 14.18 -4.84 -9.57
C THR A 6 13.10 -5.91 -9.56
N HIS A 7 12.80 -6.47 -8.39
CA HIS A 7 11.55 -7.23 -8.23
C HIS A 7 10.43 -6.24 -7.91
N GLN A 8 9.81 -5.66 -8.94
CA GLN A 8 8.47 -5.09 -8.79
C GLN A 8 7.48 -6.27 -8.73
N PRO A 9 6.76 -6.48 -7.61
CA PRO A 9 5.65 -7.42 -7.60
C PRO A 9 4.56 -6.85 -8.52
N LEU A 10 4.44 -7.42 -9.72
CA LEU A 10 3.29 -7.15 -10.58
C LEU A 10 2.09 -7.91 -10.00
N THR A 11 1.20 -7.19 -9.33
CA THR A 11 -0.07 -7.71 -8.83
C THR A 11 -1.01 -7.97 -9.99
N TYR A 12 -1.59 -9.17 -10.05
CA TYR A 12 -2.78 -9.44 -10.85
C TYR A 12 -3.96 -9.56 -9.92
N ASP A 13 -4.83 -8.56 -9.95
CA ASP A 13 -6.09 -8.59 -9.22
C ASP A 13 -7.10 -9.43 -10.00
N VAL A 14 -7.56 -10.51 -9.37
CA VAL A 14 -8.61 -11.37 -9.93
C VAL A 14 -9.89 -11.07 -9.18
N ARG A 15 -10.93 -10.62 -9.90
CA ARG A 15 -12.27 -10.42 -9.33
C ARG A 15 -12.74 -11.70 -8.65
N LEU A 16 -13.24 -11.58 -7.42
CA LEU A 16 -13.84 -12.72 -6.73
C LEU A 16 -15.14 -13.15 -7.42
N PRO A 17 -15.49 -14.45 -7.37
CA PRO A 17 -16.80 -14.93 -7.78
C PRO A 17 -17.94 -14.19 -7.07
N ASP A 18 -19.07 -14.02 -7.77
CA ASP A 18 -20.21 -13.21 -7.33
C ASP A 18 -20.76 -13.67 -5.97
N GLU A 19 -20.76 -14.97 -5.71
CA GLU A 19 -21.20 -15.54 -4.43
C GLU A 19 -20.36 -15.10 -3.22
N ALA A 20 -19.13 -14.62 -3.44
CA ALA A 20 -18.22 -14.15 -2.40
C ALA A 20 -18.16 -12.61 -2.29
N GLN A 21 -18.77 -11.89 -3.24
CA GLN A 21 -18.65 -10.43 -3.33
C GLN A 21 -19.22 -9.71 -2.11
N ALA A 22 -20.44 -10.05 -1.68
CA ALA A 22 -21.08 -9.38 -0.54
C ALA A 22 -20.28 -9.56 0.76
N ASP A 23 -19.82 -10.78 1.03
CA ASP A 23 -19.00 -11.10 2.21
C ASP A 23 -17.65 -10.38 2.18
N ALA A 24 -16.98 -10.37 1.02
CA ALA A 24 -15.70 -9.71 0.85
C ALA A 24 -15.80 -8.18 0.97
N LEU A 25 -16.84 -7.57 0.40
CA LEU A 25 -17.09 -6.13 0.50
C LEU A 25 -17.43 -5.71 1.93
N ARG A 26 -18.16 -6.53 2.71
CA ARG A 26 -18.37 -6.30 4.15
C ARG A 26 -17.06 -6.31 4.92
N LEU A 27 -16.23 -7.34 4.72
CA LEU A 27 -14.90 -7.42 5.32
C LEU A 27 -14.08 -6.17 5.00
N LEU A 28 -13.99 -5.80 3.72
CA LEU A 28 -13.21 -4.66 3.25
C LEU A 28 -13.73 -3.33 3.82
N HIS A 29 -15.04 -3.18 3.98
CA HIS A 29 -15.64 -2.00 4.61
C HIS A 29 -15.24 -1.88 6.08
N VAL A 30 -15.37 -2.96 6.86
CA VAL A 30 -15.01 -2.97 8.28
C VAL A 30 -13.51 -2.78 8.47
N SER A 31 -12.68 -3.52 7.72
CA SER A 31 -11.22 -3.35 7.78
C SER A 31 -10.80 -1.93 7.39
N ARG A 32 -11.45 -1.28 6.42
CA ARG A 32 -11.17 0.13 6.08
C ARG A 32 -11.40 1.05 7.29
N SER A 33 -12.51 0.86 8.00
CA SER A 33 -12.83 1.66 9.19
C SER A 33 -11.78 1.48 10.28
N ILE A 34 -11.39 0.23 10.56
CA ILE A 34 -10.39 -0.10 11.57
C ILE A 34 -9.01 0.46 11.19
N VAL A 35 -8.58 0.27 9.94
CA VAL A 35 -7.30 0.79 9.44
C VAL A 35 -7.27 2.32 9.54
N ASN A 36 -8.35 2.99 9.15
CA ASN A 36 -8.43 4.46 9.22
C ASN A 36 -8.35 4.96 10.66
N GLN A 37 -9.10 4.33 11.58
CA GLN A 37 -9.04 4.69 13.00
C GLN A 37 -7.63 4.48 13.56
N ALA A 38 -6.97 3.37 13.23
CA ALA A 38 -5.60 3.11 13.66
C ALA A 38 -4.59 4.12 13.07
N LEU A 39 -4.77 4.53 11.81
CA LEU A 39 -3.95 5.57 11.19
C LEU A 39 -4.11 6.91 11.92
N GLU A 40 -5.32 7.31 12.28
CA GLU A 40 -5.56 8.54 13.04
C GLU A 40 -4.90 8.52 14.41
N ILE A 41 -5.00 7.39 15.12
CA ILE A 41 -4.37 7.21 16.45
C ILE A 41 -2.85 7.28 16.35
N LEU A 42 -2.25 6.66 15.31
CA LEU A 42 -0.80 6.50 15.19
C LEU A 42 -0.11 7.62 14.40
N TRP A 43 -0.86 8.47 13.70
CA TRP A 43 -0.30 9.57 12.92
C TRP A 43 0.61 10.51 13.73
N PRO A 44 0.25 10.90 14.97
CA PRO A 44 1.14 11.72 15.80
C PRO A 44 2.48 11.05 16.14
N SER A 45 2.58 9.73 15.99
CA SER A 45 3.79 8.93 16.23
C SER A 45 4.50 8.51 14.93
N LEU A 46 4.25 9.21 13.82
CA LEU A 46 4.81 8.87 12.51
C LEU A 46 6.33 8.69 12.51
N ASP A 47 7.06 9.51 13.26
CA ASP A 47 8.54 9.47 13.29
C ASP A 47 9.06 8.12 13.81
N ALA A 48 8.33 7.47 14.71
CA ALA A 48 8.70 6.15 15.21
C ALA A 48 8.56 5.04 14.15
N PHE A 49 7.93 5.32 13.00
CA PHE A 49 7.83 4.43 11.85
C PHE A 49 8.94 4.63 10.81
N GLY A 50 9.80 5.64 10.96
CA GLY A 50 10.98 5.87 10.13
C GLY A 50 12.16 4.95 10.49
N GLU A 51 12.21 4.48 11.73
CA GLU A 51 13.23 3.52 12.15
C GLU A 51 13.16 2.23 11.31
N ARG A 52 14.26 1.92 10.60
CA ARG A 52 14.38 0.72 9.75
C ARG A 52 14.19 -0.55 10.58
N THR A 53 12.95 -0.98 10.72
CA THR A 53 12.59 -2.23 11.38
C THR A 53 12.54 -3.35 10.35
N THR A 54 13.34 -4.38 10.58
CA THR A 54 13.29 -5.60 9.77
C THR A 54 12.10 -6.45 10.23
N GLY A 55 11.27 -6.89 9.28
CA GLY A 55 10.13 -7.78 9.54
C GLY A 55 8.76 -7.16 9.26
N PRO A 56 7.68 -7.88 9.62
CA PRO A 56 6.30 -7.47 9.34
C PRO A 56 5.97 -6.11 9.94
N ALA A 57 5.25 -5.29 9.19
CA ALA A 57 4.90 -3.94 9.60
C ALA A 57 3.90 -3.94 10.77
N TRP A 58 3.05 -4.98 10.85
CA TRP A 58 2.08 -5.13 11.94
C TRP A 58 2.74 -5.19 13.33
N LYS A 59 3.98 -5.71 13.43
CA LYS A 59 4.67 -5.83 14.73
C LYS A 59 4.95 -4.48 15.36
N GLN A 60 5.31 -3.50 14.54
CA GLN A 60 5.58 -2.14 14.99
C GLN A 60 4.28 -1.47 15.46
N VAL A 61 3.19 -1.63 14.70
CA VAL A 61 1.86 -1.15 15.11
C VAL A 61 1.44 -1.77 16.45
N GLY A 62 1.68 -3.07 16.65
CA GLY A 62 1.37 -3.79 17.88
C GLY A 62 2.14 -3.32 19.12
N GLN A 63 3.19 -2.49 18.97
CA GLN A 63 3.87 -1.85 20.11
C GLN A 63 3.07 -0.67 20.68
N TYR A 64 2.17 -0.09 19.89
CA TYR A 64 1.41 1.12 20.25
C TYR A 64 -0.04 0.81 20.58
N ILE A 65 -0.67 -0.07 19.80
CA ILE A 65 -2.10 -0.39 19.96
C ILE A 65 -2.36 -1.89 19.80
N GLY A 66 -3.26 -2.40 20.64
CA GLY A 66 -3.69 -3.81 20.63
C GLY A 66 -4.78 -4.09 19.60
N SER A 67 -5.14 -5.36 19.44
CA SER A 67 -6.28 -5.73 18.59
C SER A 67 -7.56 -5.09 19.13
N PRO A 68 -8.30 -4.34 18.30
CA PRO A 68 -9.66 -4.00 18.67
C PRO A 68 -10.51 -5.30 18.76
N GLN A 69 -11.59 -5.26 19.51
CA GLN A 69 -12.58 -6.34 19.58
C GLN A 69 -13.75 -6.00 18.65
N PRO A 70 -14.45 -6.97 18.03
CA PRO A 70 -14.38 -8.43 18.25
C PRO A 70 -13.59 -9.24 17.19
N HIS A 71 -12.90 -8.61 16.24
CA HIS A 71 -12.25 -9.29 15.10
C HIS A 71 -11.12 -10.27 15.46
N GLY A 72 -10.42 -10.02 16.57
CA GLY A 72 -9.35 -10.88 17.10
C GLY A 72 -7.97 -10.68 16.47
N ASP A 73 -6.94 -11.14 17.18
CA ASP A 73 -5.53 -10.79 16.91
C ASP A 73 -5.04 -11.08 15.49
N ARG A 74 -5.55 -12.13 14.85
CA ARG A 74 -5.08 -12.57 13.52
C ARG A 74 -5.64 -11.71 12.40
N GLN A 75 -6.89 -11.30 12.53
CA GLN A 75 -7.47 -10.30 11.65
C GLN A 75 -6.77 -8.95 11.86
N TRP A 76 -6.55 -8.58 13.12
CA TRP A 76 -5.82 -7.36 13.45
C TRP A 76 -4.42 -7.32 12.85
N ARG A 77 -3.66 -8.43 12.85
CA ARG A 77 -2.34 -8.48 12.17
C ARG A 77 -2.42 -8.12 10.69
N CYS A 78 -3.48 -8.51 10.00
CA CYS A 78 -3.66 -8.19 8.57
C CYS A 78 -3.97 -6.70 8.37
N GLU A 79 -4.82 -6.13 9.22
CA GLU A 79 -5.17 -4.70 9.20
C GLU A 79 -3.99 -3.83 9.61
N SER A 80 -3.31 -4.18 10.70
CA SER A 80 -2.11 -3.48 11.18
C SER A 80 -0.90 -3.66 10.25
N GLU A 81 -0.84 -4.70 9.42
CA GLU A 81 0.16 -4.80 8.35
C GLU A 81 -0.08 -3.70 7.30
N VAL A 82 -1.34 -3.39 6.97
CA VAL A 82 -1.68 -2.27 6.09
C VAL A 82 -1.31 -0.94 6.74
N VAL A 83 -1.72 -0.72 8.00
CA VAL A 83 -1.41 0.49 8.78
C VAL A 83 0.11 0.73 8.83
N GLY A 84 0.87 -0.28 9.26
CA GLY A 84 2.31 -0.15 9.43
C GLY A 84 3.06 0.10 8.12
N ARG A 85 2.62 -0.51 7.00
CA ARG A 85 3.21 -0.24 5.68
C ARG A 85 2.95 1.19 5.24
N LEU A 86 1.73 1.70 5.46
CA LEU A 86 1.38 3.08 5.14
C LEU A 86 2.20 4.05 5.99
N LEU A 87 2.30 3.83 7.30
CA LEU A 87 3.07 4.71 8.19
C LEU A 87 4.56 4.68 7.87
N ARG A 88 5.16 3.52 7.60
CA ARG A 88 6.57 3.43 7.16
C ARG A 88 6.82 4.20 5.86
N ALA A 89 5.93 4.05 4.87
CA ALA A 89 6.04 4.78 3.62
C ALA A 89 5.87 6.30 3.81
N GLN A 90 5.01 6.72 4.74
CA GLN A 90 4.85 8.14 5.06
C GLN A 90 6.02 8.69 5.86
N ALA A 91 6.65 7.89 6.73
CA ALA A 91 7.85 8.28 7.46
C ALA A 91 9.03 8.49 6.50
N GLU A 92 9.21 7.59 5.53
CA GLU A 92 10.20 7.76 4.44
C GLU A 92 9.97 9.06 3.66
N ARG A 93 8.69 9.38 3.37
CA ARG A 93 8.34 10.65 2.70
C ARG A 93 8.59 11.87 3.60
N LYS A 94 8.41 11.76 4.92
CA LYS A 94 8.72 12.82 5.88
C LYS A 94 10.22 13.07 5.98
N GLU A 95 11.03 12.02 5.94
CA GLU A 95 12.50 12.13 5.83
C GLU A 95 12.90 12.84 4.52
N ALA A 96 12.31 12.43 3.40
CA ALA A 96 12.50 13.10 2.12
C ALA A 96 12.07 14.58 2.15
N PHE A 97 10.96 14.90 2.84
CA PHE A 97 10.51 16.27 3.05
C PHE A 97 11.57 17.11 3.79
N ALA A 98 12.16 16.58 4.86
CA ALA A 98 13.19 17.27 5.62
C ALA A 98 14.43 17.61 4.77
N LEU A 99 14.76 16.77 3.79
CA LEU A 99 15.86 17.03 2.84
C LEU A 99 15.51 18.11 1.81
N ILE A 100 14.26 18.16 1.34
CA ILE A 100 13.86 19.13 0.31
C ILE A 100 13.45 20.49 0.88
N ALA A 101 12.97 20.56 2.12
CA ALA A 101 12.42 21.79 2.69
C ALA A 101 13.40 22.98 2.61
N PRO A 102 14.71 22.82 2.90
CA PRO A 102 15.67 23.93 2.78
C PRO A 102 15.94 24.43 1.37
N ILE A 103 15.61 23.64 0.33
CA ILE A 103 15.87 24.01 -1.08
C ILE A 103 14.60 24.50 -1.79
N LEU A 104 13.44 24.45 -1.14
CA LEU A 104 12.20 25.00 -1.69
C LEU A 104 12.36 26.51 -1.88
N SER A 105 12.03 26.99 -3.07
CA SER A 105 12.13 28.41 -3.41
C SER A 105 11.06 28.80 -4.43
N ASP A 106 10.68 30.08 -4.43
CA ASP A 106 9.76 30.64 -5.41
C ASP A 106 10.24 30.44 -6.86
N GLY A 107 11.54 30.23 -7.07
CA GLY A 107 12.12 29.87 -8.37
C GLY A 107 11.61 28.54 -8.95
N PHE A 108 10.99 27.69 -8.12
CA PHE A 108 10.28 26.48 -8.54
C PHE A 108 8.90 26.77 -9.12
N ILE A 109 8.37 27.97 -8.93
CA ILE A 109 7.05 28.40 -9.39
C ILE A 109 7.21 29.41 -10.52
N CYS A 110 6.59 29.12 -11.65
CA CYS A 110 6.40 30.11 -12.70
C CYS A 110 5.18 30.96 -12.30
N PRO A 111 5.32 32.29 -12.14
CA PRO A 111 4.21 33.15 -11.75
C PRO A 111 3.12 33.17 -12.82
N LYS A 112 1.90 33.51 -12.40
CA LYS A 112 0.78 33.72 -13.32
C LYS A 112 1.11 34.88 -14.27
N THR A 113 0.80 34.70 -15.54
CA THR A 113 0.87 35.75 -16.57
C THR A 113 -0.51 35.95 -17.18
N GLU A 114 -0.71 37.02 -17.97
CA GLU A 114 -1.97 37.24 -18.69
C GLU A 114 -2.38 36.06 -19.58
N LYS A 115 -1.38 35.30 -20.09
CA LYS A 115 -1.59 34.21 -21.05
C LYS A 115 -1.57 32.82 -20.44
N ARG A 116 -1.09 32.65 -19.19
CA ARG A 116 -0.88 31.34 -18.57
C ARG A 116 -1.10 31.36 -17.05
N PRO A 117 -1.75 30.34 -16.48
CA PRO A 117 -1.84 30.19 -15.03
C PRO A 117 -0.44 29.98 -14.42
N ALA A 118 -0.33 30.20 -13.10
CA ALA A 118 0.87 29.83 -12.37
C ALA A 118 1.15 28.33 -12.53
N GLY A 119 2.42 27.96 -12.58
CA GLY A 119 2.82 26.59 -12.88
C GLY A 119 4.16 26.23 -12.27
N LYS A 120 4.62 25.02 -12.54
CA LYS A 120 5.89 24.51 -12.01
C LYS A 120 7.03 24.76 -12.99
N ASN A 121 8.14 25.29 -12.51
CA ASN A 121 9.38 25.38 -13.26
C ASN A 121 10.11 24.02 -13.29
N ARG A 122 9.68 23.14 -14.21
CA ARG A 122 10.19 21.76 -14.30
C ARG A 122 11.70 21.67 -14.52
N ALA A 123 12.31 22.66 -15.18
CA ALA A 123 13.75 22.68 -15.40
C ALA A 123 14.51 22.94 -14.10
N ALA A 124 14.10 23.96 -13.33
CA ALA A 124 14.67 24.27 -12.02
C ALA A 124 14.48 23.10 -11.04
N LEU A 125 13.28 22.49 -11.01
CA LEU A 125 12.99 21.33 -10.19
C LEU A 125 13.93 20.15 -10.48
N LYS A 126 14.06 19.79 -11.76
CA LYS A 126 14.92 18.67 -12.16
C LYS A 126 16.39 18.92 -11.78
N GLN A 127 16.86 20.15 -11.95
CA GLN A 127 18.23 20.51 -11.59
C GLN A 127 18.44 20.45 -10.07
N ALA A 128 17.51 20.97 -9.27
CA ALA A 128 17.62 20.96 -7.82
C ALA A 128 17.62 19.53 -7.25
N ILE A 129 16.71 18.66 -7.72
CA ILE A 129 16.63 17.26 -7.27
C ILE A 129 17.90 16.50 -7.69
N ALA A 130 18.42 16.71 -8.91
CA ALA A 130 19.66 16.06 -9.35
C ALA A 130 20.89 16.51 -8.53
N THR A 131 20.93 17.78 -8.10
CA THR A 131 21.97 18.28 -7.20
C THR A 131 21.85 17.62 -5.82
N LEU A 132 20.64 17.56 -5.27
CA LEU A 132 20.38 16.92 -3.98
C LEU A 132 20.76 15.44 -4.00
N GLN A 133 20.39 14.71 -5.06
CA GLN A 133 20.73 13.29 -5.22
C GLN A 133 22.25 13.05 -5.15
N LYS A 134 23.05 13.91 -5.79
CA LYS A 134 24.52 13.79 -5.75
C LYS A 134 25.10 13.99 -4.34
N GLN A 135 24.39 14.68 -3.46
CA GLN A 135 24.82 14.97 -2.10
C GLN A 135 24.46 13.86 -1.11
N VAL A 136 23.37 13.12 -1.36
CA VAL A 136 22.83 12.13 -0.41
C VAL A 136 23.41 10.71 -0.65
N GLU A 137 24.22 10.50 -1.70
CA GLU A 137 24.77 9.17 -2.09
C GLU A 137 23.69 8.05 -2.16
N ASP A 138 22.44 8.44 -2.41
CA ASP A 138 21.29 7.56 -2.20
C ASP A 138 20.86 6.83 -3.48
N ASP A 139 20.06 5.78 -3.29
CA ASP A 139 19.60 4.92 -4.39
C ASP A 139 18.55 5.57 -5.32
N GLU A 140 18.22 4.89 -6.41
CA GLU A 140 17.20 5.36 -7.39
C GLU A 140 15.78 5.44 -6.80
N THR A 141 15.48 4.69 -5.73
CA THR A 141 14.16 4.70 -5.06
C THR A 141 13.98 5.99 -4.28
N SER A 142 15.04 6.42 -3.57
CA SER A 142 15.11 7.70 -2.87
C SER A 142 14.91 8.88 -3.82
N PHE A 143 15.48 8.82 -5.03
CA PHE A 143 15.27 9.87 -6.04
C PHE A 143 13.80 10.06 -6.43
N LEU A 144 13.07 8.96 -6.68
CA LEU A 144 11.65 9.03 -7.03
C LEU A 144 10.82 9.59 -5.87
N THR A 145 11.13 9.19 -4.64
CA THR A 145 10.47 9.73 -3.44
C THR A 145 10.72 11.24 -3.32
N LEU A 146 11.98 11.70 -3.43
CA LEU A 146 12.35 13.12 -3.41
C LEU A 146 11.63 13.93 -4.49
N GLN A 147 11.57 13.42 -5.72
CA GLN A 147 10.83 14.06 -6.80
C GLN A 147 9.35 14.18 -6.47
N ASN A 148 8.72 13.09 -6.01
CA ASN A 148 7.30 13.06 -5.69
C ASN A 148 6.92 14.04 -4.57
N VAL A 149 7.73 14.11 -3.51
CA VAL A 149 7.50 15.05 -2.39
C VAL A 149 7.72 16.49 -2.87
N THR A 150 8.74 16.76 -3.68
CA THR A 150 8.99 18.10 -4.24
C THR A 150 7.82 18.57 -5.12
N GLU A 151 7.30 17.68 -5.96
CA GLU A 151 6.13 17.97 -6.79
C GLU A 151 4.87 18.24 -5.94
N GLN A 152 4.72 17.56 -4.80
CA GLN A 152 3.64 17.79 -3.84
C GLN A 152 3.77 19.17 -3.18
N CYS A 153 4.96 19.57 -2.73
CA CYS A 153 5.20 20.91 -2.17
C CYS A 153 4.86 22.01 -3.18
N CYS A 154 5.21 21.83 -4.46
CA CYS A 154 4.86 22.79 -5.50
C CYS A 154 3.34 22.83 -5.75
N ASN A 155 2.65 21.69 -5.70
CA ASN A 155 1.18 21.68 -5.80
C ASN A 155 0.54 22.42 -4.62
N PHE A 156 1.08 22.24 -3.42
CA PHE A 156 0.64 22.96 -2.22
C PHE A 156 0.83 24.47 -2.41
N PHE A 157 2.01 24.93 -2.86
CA PHE A 157 2.24 26.35 -3.17
C PHE A 157 1.22 26.89 -4.17
N LEU A 158 0.93 26.16 -5.26
CA LEU A 158 -0.03 26.61 -6.26
C LEU A 158 -1.47 26.73 -5.72
N GLN A 159 -1.78 26.10 -4.58
CA GLN A 159 -3.08 26.17 -3.92
C GLN A 159 -3.13 27.19 -2.77
N HIS A 160 -2.00 27.42 -2.10
CA HIS A 160 -1.93 28.19 -0.84
C HIS A 160 -1.03 29.44 -0.91
N ASP A 161 -0.28 29.63 -1.99
CA ASP A 161 0.67 30.74 -2.21
C ASP A 161 1.84 30.78 -1.21
N HIS A 162 2.15 29.66 -0.57
CA HIS A 162 3.35 29.44 0.21
C HIS A 162 3.74 27.95 0.20
N PHE A 163 5.01 27.65 0.50
CA PHE A 163 5.42 26.27 0.74
C PHE A 163 4.96 25.79 2.13
N PRO A 164 4.71 24.48 2.31
CA PRO A 164 4.38 23.94 3.63
C PRO A 164 5.53 24.14 4.61
N ALA A 165 5.22 24.55 5.84
CA ALA A 165 6.16 24.70 6.94
C ALA A 165 6.52 23.36 7.60
N SER A 166 5.65 22.35 7.48
CA SER A 166 5.88 21.00 8.00
C SER A 166 5.34 19.92 7.06
N TYR A 167 5.75 18.66 7.30
CA TYR A 167 5.24 17.54 6.53
C TYR A 167 3.75 17.30 6.80
N GLU A 168 3.30 17.51 8.03
CA GLU A 168 1.91 17.34 8.45
C GLU A 168 0.99 18.40 7.84
N GLU A 169 1.52 19.58 7.51
CA GLU A 169 0.80 20.59 6.72
C GLU A 169 0.69 20.16 5.24
N LEU A 170 1.76 19.60 4.68
CA LEU A 170 1.78 19.08 3.31
C LEU A 170 0.87 17.85 3.11
N GLN A 171 0.81 16.99 4.12
CA GLN A 171 0.21 15.67 4.05
C GLN A 171 -0.72 15.42 5.22
N SER A 172 -2.02 15.37 4.94
CA SER A 172 -3.02 14.87 5.88
C SER A 172 -2.86 13.38 6.16
N VAL A 173 -3.46 12.89 7.24
CA VAL A 173 -3.53 11.46 7.57
C VAL A 173 -3.96 10.65 6.31
N PRO A 174 -3.22 9.60 5.91
CA PRO A 174 -3.42 8.89 4.65
C PRO A 174 -4.58 7.89 4.74
N LEU A 175 -5.79 8.38 5.00
CA LEU A 175 -6.98 7.54 5.15
C LEU A 175 -7.30 6.76 3.87
N LEU A 176 -7.61 5.48 4.03
CA LEU A 176 -8.07 4.63 2.95
C LEU A 176 -9.45 5.09 2.45
N LYS A 177 -9.52 5.37 1.15
CA LYS A 177 -10.79 5.68 0.45
C LYS A 177 -11.60 4.43 0.12
N VAL A 178 -10.90 3.33 -0.20
CA VAL A 178 -11.45 2.02 -0.53
C VAL A 178 -10.90 0.98 0.44
N GLY A 179 -11.64 -0.11 0.66
CA GLY A 179 -11.15 -1.19 1.52
C GLY A 179 -9.95 -1.91 0.92
N MET A 180 -8.97 -2.21 1.76
CA MET A 180 -7.80 -3.00 1.39
C MET A 180 -7.33 -3.79 2.61
N LEU A 181 -7.08 -5.08 2.42
CA LEU A 181 -6.59 -5.98 3.46
C LEU A 181 -5.46 -6.84 2.91
N THR A 182 -4.25 -6.61 3.39
CA THR A 182 -3.09 -7.44 3.06
C THR A 182 -2.99 -8.54 4.10
N TYR A 183 -3.19 -9.78 3.68
CA TYR A 183 -3.07 -10.90 4.62
C TYR A 183 -1.62 -11.07 5.06
N ALA A 184 -1.42 -11.29 6.36
CA ALA A 184 -0.09 -11.44 6.92
C ALA A 184 0.53 -12.79 6.50
N GLY A 185 1.79 -12.76 6.04
CA GLY A 185 2.49 -13.96 5.57
C GLY A 185 2.69 -15.02 6.66
N ASP A 186 2.72 -14.62 7.92
CA ASP A 186 2.89 -15.50 9.09
C ASP A 186 1.59 -16.13 9.61
N ASP A 187 0.41 -15.73 9.12
CA ASP A 187 -0.84 -16.42 9.42
C ASP A 187 -0.86 -17.83 8.79
N GLY A 188 -0.11 -18.01 7.70
CA GLY A 188 0.06 -19.29 7.01
C GLY A 188 -1.13 -19.65 6.13
N ARG A 189 -0.89 -19.88 4.84
CA ARG A 189 -1.95 -20.04 3.84
C ARG A 189 -2.90 -21.23 4.07
N GLU A 190 -2.44 -22.33 4.69
CA GLU A 190 -3.25 -23.56 4.81
C GLU A 190 -4.01 -23.66 6.14
N LYS A 191 -3.44 -23.09 7.21
CA LYS A 191 -3.96 -23.18 8.58
C LYS A 191 -4.23 -21.79 9.19
N GLY A 192 -4.30 -20.77 8.35
CA GLY A 192 -4.51 -19.39 8.77
C GLY A 192 -5.85 -19.21 9.49
N GLN A 193 -5.84 -18.22 10.36
CA GLN A 193 -6.95 -17.87 11.25
C GLN A 193 -7.73 -16.66 10.72
N ALA A 194 -7.16 -15.89 9.79
CA ALA A 194 -7.86 -14.83 9.05
C ALA A 194 -8.24 -15.30 7.63
N TYR A 195 -7.38 -16.08 6.98
CA TYR A 195 -7.62 -16.64 5.66
C TYR A 195 -7.06 -18.04 5.47
N ARG A 196 -7.56 -18.72 4.44
CA ARG A 196 -6.98 -19.94 3.90
C ARG A 196 -6.94 -19.84 2.38
N LEU A 197 -5.82 -20.24 1.80
CA LEU A 197 -5.58 -20.22 0.37
C LEU A 197 -4.86 -21.50 -0.04
N HIS A 198 -5.49 -22.27 -0.93
CA HIS A 198 -4.89 -23.40 -1.60
C HIS A 198 -4.89 -23.17 -3.11
N VAL A 199 -3.72 -23.21 -3.74
CA VAL A 199 -3.56 -22.99 -5.18
C VAL A 199 -3.27 -24.31 -5.87
N ALA A 200 -4.16 -24.73 -6.76
CA ALA A 200 -3.98 -25.88 -7.63
C ALA A 200 -3.67 -25.38 -9.05
N LEU A 201 -2.38 -25.15 -9.33
CA LEU A 201 -1.94 -24.55 -10.60
C LEU A 201 -2.29 -25.38 -11.84
N ASP A 202 -2.21 -26.71 -11.74
CA ASP A 202 -2.52 -27.62 -12.86
C ASP A 202 -4.01 -27.60 -13.21
N ALA A 203 -4.86 -27.49 -12.18
CA ALA A 203 -6.30 -27.32 -12.35
C ALA A 203 -6.69 -25.86 -12.68
N GLY A 204 -5.74 -24.91 -12.60
CA GLY A 204 -5.96 -23.50 -12.85
C GLY A 204 -6.92 -22.82 -11.86
N ILE A 205 -6.97 -23.29 -10.61
CA ILE A 205 -7.87 -22.74 -9.59
C ILE A 205 -7.14 -22.40 -8.29
N ALA A 206 -7.65 -21.39 -7.59
CA ALA A 206 -7.30 -21.09 -6.21
C ALA A 206 -8.56 -21.20 -5.32
N ARG A 207 -8.49 -22.02 -4.29
CA ARG A 207 -9.53 -22.13 -3.26
C ARG A 207 -9.19 -21.16 -2.15
N PHE A 208 -10.04 -20.16 -1.98
CA PHE A 208 -9.87 -19.07 -1.04
C PHE A 208 -11.00 -19.08 -0.01
N ARG A 209 -10.65 -18.94 1.26
CA ARG A 209 -11.60 -18.83 2.35
C ARG A 209 -11.13 -17.75 3.30
N PHE A 210 -12.04 -16.92 3.79
CA PHE A 210 -11.72 -15.80 4.66
C PHE A 210 -12.76 -15.68 5.77
N ARG A 211 -12.37 -15.04 6.88
CA ARG A 211 -13.31 -14.59 7.90
C ARG A 211 -13.88 -13.24 7.51
N TYR A 212 -15.14 -13.01 7.87
CA TYR A 212 -15.82 -11.75 7.63
C TYR A 212 -16.89 -11.53 8.71
N PRO A 213 -17.28 -10.27 8.96
CA PRO A 213 -18.42 -9.96 9.80
C PRO A 213 -19.74 -10.15 9.02
N ASP A 214 -20.75 -10.75 9.64
CA ASP A 214 -22.13 -10.65 9.14
C ASP A 214 -22.72 -9.26 9.33
N GLU A 215 -24.02 -9.13 9.07
CA GLU A 215 -24.76 -7.88 9.19
C GLU A 215 -24.94 -7.43 10.65
N GLN A 216 -24.80 -8.36 11.61
CA GLN A 216 -24.83 -8.09 13.04
C GLN A 216 -23.45 -7.74 13.60
N GLY A 217 -22.39 -7.95 12.81
CA GLY A 217 -21.00 -7.71 13.19
C GLY A 217 -20.30 -8.93 13.81
N ASP A 218 -20.96 -10.09 13.81
CA ASP A 218 -20.39 -11.34 14.30
C ASP A 218 -19.43 -11.94 13.26
N TRP A 219 -18.27 -12.40 13.75
CA TRP A 219 -17.17 -12.83 12.88
C TRP A 219 -17.10 -14.34 12.70
N HIS A 220 -17.41 -14.83 11.51
CA HIS A 220 -17.35 -16.24 11.16
C HIS A 220 -16.56 -16.48 9.88
N TRP A 221 -16.25 -17.75 9.64
CA TRP A 221 -15.70 -18.18 8.36
C TRP A 221 -16.78 -18.23 7.30
N ARG A 222 -16.45 -17.84 6.06
CA ARG A 222 -17.32 -18.11 4.92
C ARG A 222 -17.67 -19.59 4.86
N LYS A 223 -18.97 -19.89 4.72
CA LYS A 223 -19.48 -21.28 4.75
C LYS A 223 -18.96 -22.09 3.57
N MET A 224 -19.00 -21.50 2.38
CA MET A 224 -18.48 -22.10 1.15
C MET A 224 -17.08 -21.59 0.84
N GLU A 225 -16.25 -22.45 0.28
CA GLU A 225 -14.97 -22.01 -0.30
C GLU A 225 -15.23 -21.18 -1.56
N THR A 226 -14.43 -20.13 -1.74
CA THR A 226 -14.46 -19.29 -2.94
C THR A 226 -13.49 -19.88 -3.95
N ILE A 227 -13.99 -20.27 -5.13
CA ILE A 227 -13.16 -20.85 -6.20
C ILE A 227 -12.80 -19.75 -7.19
N ILE A 228 -11.53 -19.36 -7.20
CA ILE A 228 -11.01 -18.34 -8.11
C ILE A 228 -10.36 -19.05 -9.30
N VAL A 229 -10.86 -18.78 -10.51
CA VAL A 229 -10.23 -19.26 -11.75
C VAL A 229 -9.00 -18.40 -12.02
N LEU A 230 -7.86 -19.04 -12.24
CA LEU A 230 -6.58 -18.38 -12.45
C LEU A 230 -6.32 -18.18 -13.95
N PRO A 231 -6.21 -16.93 -14.42
CA PRO A 231 -5.82 -16.65 -15.80
C PRO A 231 -4.46 -17.26 -16.15
N ASP A 232 -4.24 -17.62 -17.42
CA ASP A 232 -2.99 -18.25 -17.88
C ASP A 232 -1.75 -17.42 -17.51
N CYS A 233 -1.81 -16.10 -17.68
CA CYS A 233 -0.72 -15.20 -17.31
C CYS A 233 -0.37 -15.24 -15.82
N LEU A 234 -1.35 -15.46 -14.94
CA LEU A 234 -1.13 -15.61 -13.52
C LEU A 234 -0.55 -16.99 -13.19
N LYS A 235 -1.03 -18.05 -13.86
CA LYS A 235 -0.49 -19.41 -13.70
C LYS A 235 0.99 -19.47 -14.06
N GLU A 236 1.39 -18.87 -15.18
CA GLU A 236 2.79 -18.79 -15.60
C GLU A 236 3.68 -18.07 -14.58
N ARG A 237 3.19 -16.97 -14.00
CA ARG A 237 3.94 -16.22 -12.98
C ARG A 237 4.07 -16.99 -11.67
N LEU A 238 2.99 -17.66 -11.25
CA LEU A 238 3.00 -18.47 -10.03
C LEU A 238 3.90 -19.71 -10.14
N ARG A 239 4.12 -20.25 -11.35
CA ARG A 239 5.12 -21.33 -11.57
C ARG A 239 6.56 -20.88 -11.30
N GLY A 240 6.86 -19.59 -11.49
CA GLY A 240 8.22 -19.05 -11.42
C GLY A 240 8.64 -18.45 -10.08
N GLY A 241 7.79 -18.46 -9.05
CA GLY A 241 8.06 -17.78 -7.78
C GLY A 241 7.32 -18.35 -6.57
N ALA A 242 7.71 -17.89 -5.39
CA ALA A 242 7.00 -18.24 -4.16
C ALA A 242 5.73 -17.39 -4.05
N LEU A 243 4.57 -18.05 -3.97
CA LEU A 243 3.29 -17.40 -3.71
C LEU A 243 3.33 -16.69 -2.35
N MET A 244 3.01 -15.40 -2.35
CA MET A 244 2.83 -14.62 -1.13
C MET A 244 1.35 -14.60 -0.73
N ALA A 245 1.08 -14.17 0.51
CA ALA A 245 -0.26 -13.92 0.98
C ALA A 245 -0.97 -12.92 0.04
N PRO A 246 -2.25 -13.16 -0.32
CA PRO A 246 -2.95 -12.27 -1.23
C PRO A 246 -3.29 -10.94 -0.56
N THR A 247 -3.56 -9.93 -1.37
CA THR A 247 -4.21 -8.69 -0.90
C THR A 247 -5.64 -8.69 -1.40
N LEU A 248 -6.60 -8.56 -0.49
CA LEU A 248 -7.99 -8.31 -0.86
C LEU A 248 -8.19 -6.80 -1.01
N ARG A 249 -8.83 -6.36 -2.08
CA ARG A 249 -9.05 -4.93 -2.36
C ARG A 249 -10.43 -4.70 -2.94
N GLU A 250 -11.02 -3.57 -2.57
CA GLU A 250 -12.20 -3.04 -3.26
C GLU A 250 -11.78 -2.26 -4.51
N GLU A 251 -12.38 -2.62 -5.63
CA GLU A 251 -12.23 -1.98 -6.93
C GLU A 251 -13.55 -1.43 -7.43
N ARG A 252 -13.48 -0.55 -8.43
CA ARG A 252 -14.65 0.04 -9.10
C ARG A 252 -14.62 -0.26 -10.58
N GLY A 253 -15.73 -0.81 -11.09
CA GLY A 253 -15.94 -1.02 -12.51
C GLY A 253 -16.17 0.29 -13.26
N ALA A 254 -16.11 0.22 -14.59
CA ALA A 254 -16.37 1.38 -15.46
C ALA A 254 -17.80 1.95 -15.29
N ASN A 255 -18.74 1.12 -14.86
CA ASN A 255 -20.12 1.47 -14.52
C ASN A 255 -20.28 2.02 -13.08
N GLY A 256 -19.20 2.15 -12.31
CA GLY A 256 -19.22 2.57 -10.91
C GLY A 256 -19.58 1.47 -9.91
N GLU A 257 -19.81 0.23 -10.36
CA GLU A 257 -20.07 -0.92 -9.50
C GLU A 257 -18.84 -1.24 -8.65
N ARG A 258 -19.05 -1.56 -7.38
CA ARG A 258 -17.99 -1.97 -6.45
C ARG A 258 -17.87 -3.47 -6.46
N PHE A 259 -16.64 -3.97 -6.57
CA PHE A 259 -16.34 -5.39 -6.47
C PHE A 259 -15.05 -5.62 -5.69
N ALA A 260 -14.92 -6.80 -5.09
CA ALA A 260 -13.71 -7.26 -4.43
C ALA A 260 -12.83 -8.04 -5.40
N GLY A 261 -11.56 -7.66 -5.46
CA GLY A 261 -10.48 -8.36 -6.16
C GLY A 261 -9.48 -8.96 -5.19
N ALA A 262 -8.90 -10.11 -5.56
CA ALA A 262 -7.79 -10.72 -4.86
C ALA A 262 -6.50 -10.57 -5.69
N GLY A 263 -5.58 -9.76 -5.18
CA GLY A 263 -4.26 -9.56 -5.74
C GLY A 263 -3.32 -10.67 -5.31
N PHE A 264 -2.87 -11.48 -6.28
CA PHE A 264 -1.86 -12.51 -6.05
C PHE A 264 -0.47 -11.96 -6.31
N HIS A 265 0.42 -12.14 -5.32
CA HIS A 265 1.81 -11.69 -5.42
C HIS A 265 2.76 -12.88 -5.45
N HIS A 266 3.87 -12.74 -6.18
CA HIS A 266 4.95 -13.73 -6.20
C HIS A 266 6.28 -13.06 -5.88
N ARG A 267 7.13 -13.75 -5.11
CA ARG A 267 8.54 -13.37 -4.96
C ARG A 267 9.33 -14.13 -6.02
N GLY A 268 9.91 -13.41 -6.99
CA GLY A 268 10.61 -14.04 -8.10
C GLY A 268 11.76 -14.94 -7.61
N GLY A 269 11.80 -16.17 -8.12
CA GLY A 269 12.95 -17.05 -7.96
C GLY A 269 14.09 -16.60 -8.87
N LYS A 270 15.35 -16.81 -8.44
CA LYS A 270 16.48 -16.74 -9.37
C LYS A 270 16.19 -17.71 -10.51
N ARG A 271 16.00 -17.23 -11.74
CA ARG A 271 16.15 -18.10 -12.91
C ARG A 271 17.59 -18.57 -12.88
N GLY A 272 17.81 -19.84 -12.52
CA GLY A 272 19.06 -20.51 -12.79
C GLY A 272 19.23 -20.52 -14.31
N SER A 273 20.23 -19.80 -14.79
CA SER A 273 20.78 -19.99 -16.12
C SER A 273 21.25 -21.43 -16.22
N ALA A 274 20.58 -22.20 -17.08
CA ALA A 274 21.18 -23.36 -17.75
C ALA A 274 21.96 -22.85 -18.96
#